data_AF-A0A1Y4NDW5-F1
#
_entry.id   AF-A0A1Y4NDW5-F1
#
_cell.length_a   1.000
_cell.length_b   1.000
_cell.length_c   1.000
_cell.angle_alpha   90.00
_cell.angle_beta   90.00
_cell.angle_gamma   90.00
#
_symmetry.space_group_name_H-M   'P 1'
#
loop_
_entity.id
_entity.type
_entity.pdbx_description
1 polymer ?
#
loop_
_entity_poly.entity_id
_entity_poly.type
_entity_poly.pdbx_seq_one_letter_code
_entity_poly.pdbx_strand_id
1 'polypeptide(L)'
;MNQEYYSVKNESNLGKLNIGLNVFQTIVEKAVDSIEGIQFEGNMIPIPGNGPVNVTINKNNHVSITVAILVNYGLNVTTLTTTLQNKIAQSCFEMTGIKNVKINIDVKGINF
;
A
#
# COMPACT_ATOMS: atom_id res chain seq x y z
N MET A 1 -9.67 1.68 17.92
CA MET A 1 -10.32 2.50 16.88
C MET A 1 -9.24 2.91 15.89
N ASN A 2 -9.31 2.34 14.69
CA ASN A 2 -8.53 2.78 13.53
C ASN A 2 -9.25 3.97 12.89
N GLN A 3 -8.49 4.90 12.31
CA GLN A 3 -9.06 6.03 11.58
C GLN A 3 -9.41 5.61 10.15
N GLU A 4 -10.51 6.12 9.62
CA GLU A 4 -10.97 5.84 8.24
C GLU A 4 -10.31 6.75 7.18
N TYR A 5 -9.56 7.75 7.64
CA TYR A 5 -8.89 8.72 6.77
C TYR A 5 -7.62 9.27 7.42
N TYR A 6 -6.67 9.67 6.58
CA TYR A 6 -5.46 10.38 6.95
C TYR A 6 -5.77 11.88 6.97
N SER A 7 -5.56 12.54 8.10
CA SER A 7 -5.72 13.98 8.20
C SER A 7 -4.40 14.66 7.86
N VAL A 8 -4.35 15.43 6.77
CA VAL A 8 -3.13 16.16 6.42
C VAL A 8 -2.97 17.32 7.41
N LYS A 9 -1.86 17.33 8.15
CA LYS A 9 -1.59 18.33 9.21
C LYS A 9 -1.25 19.73 8.69
N ASN A 10 -1.33 19.98 7.38
CA ASN A 10 -1.03 21.30 6.84
C ASN A 10 -2.15 22.28 7.17
N GLU A 11 -1.80 23.26 8.01
CA GLU A 11 -2.60 24.44 8.32
C GLU A 11 -2.65 25.36 7.10
N SER A 12 -3.48 25.01 6.13
CA SER A 12 -3.92 25.99 5.14
C SER A 12 -5.20 26.66 5.66
N ASN A 13 -5.30 27.98 5.49
CA ASN A 13 -6.53 28.72 5.80
C ASN A 13 -7.71 28.35 4.88
N LEU A 14 -7.53 27.34 4.01
CA LEU A 14 -8.48 26.87 3.00
C LEU A 14 -9.31 25.67 3.48
N GLY A 15 -9.04 25.14 4.68
CA GLY A 15 -9.81 24.06 5.29
C GLY A 15 -9.00 22.81 5.62
N LYS A 16 -9.69 21.71 5.94
CA LYS A 16 -9.10 20.42 6.33
C LYS A 16 -9.04 19.48 5.12
N LEU A 17 -7.85 18.96 4.84
CA LEU A 17 -7.66 17.93 3.82
C LEU A 17 -7.61 16.55 4.49
N ASN A 18 -8.50 15.65 4.06
CA ASN A 18 -8.55 14.26 4.52
C ASN A 18 -8.40 13.33 3.32
N ILE A 19 -7.58 12.30 3.45
CA ILE A 19 -7.32 11.31 2.41
C ILE A 19 -7.86 9.96 2.89
N GLY A 20 -8.84 9.40 2.18
CA GLY A 20 -9.44 8.11 2.53
C GLY A 20 -8.47 6.94 2.40
N LEU A 21 -8.70 5.87 3.17
CA LEU A 21 -7.92 4.63 3.09
C LEU A 21 -7.90 4.02 1.67
N ASN A 22 -9.02 4.14 0.95
CA ASN A 22 -9.19 3.66 -0.42
C ASN A 22 -8.21 4.31 -1.43
N VAL A 23 -7.77 5.55 -1.18
CA VAL A 23 -6.78 6.23 -2.03
C VAL A 23 -5.45 5.48 -1.96
N PHE A 24 -4.98 5.15 -0.75
CA PHE A 24 -3.76 4.37 -0.58
C PHE A 24 -3.88 2.96 -1.17
N GLN A 25 -5.04 2.33 -1.02
CA GLN A 25 -5.30 1.02 -1.62
C GLN A 25 -5.15 1.08 -3.15
N THR A 26 -5.77 2.08 -3.79
CA THR A 26 -5.68 2.28 -5.25
C THR A 26 -4.25 2.53 -5.70
N ILE A 27 -3.47 3.32 -4.93
CA ILE A 27 -2.05 3.57 -5.22
C ILE A 27 -1.25 2.27 -5.19
N VAL A 28 -1.48 1.43 -4.18
CA VAL A 28 -0.79 0.14 -4.04
C VAL A 28 -1.16 -0.81 -5.17
N GLU A 29 -2.44 -0.90 -5.53
CA GLU A 29 -2.92 -1.69 -6.67
C GLU A 29 -2.17 -1.31 -7.96
N LYS A 30 -2.07 -0.01 -8.26
CA LYS A 30 -1.33 0.46 -9.43
C LYS A 30 0.18 0.26 -9.34
N ALA A 31 0.76 0.32 -8.13
CA ALA A 31 2.18 0.05 -7.94
C ALA A 31 2.50 -1.43 -8.19
N VAL A 32 1.67 -2.36 -7.71
CA VAL A 32 1.83 -3.80 -7.95
C VAL A 32 1.67 -4.14 -9.42
N ASP A 33 0.62 -3.62 -10.07
CA ASP A 33 0.38 -3.81 -11.52
C ASP A 33 1.56 -3.34 -12.39
N SER A 34 2.39 -2.41 -11.88
CA SER A 34 3.54 -1.85 -12.61
C SER A 34 4.82 -2.68 -12.51
N ILE A 35 4.85 -3.75 -11.70
CA ILE A 35 6.03 -4.59 -11.51
C ILE A 35 5.74 -5.99 -12.04
N GLU A 36 6.45 -6.37 -13.11
CA GLU A 36 6.36 -7.71 -13.68
C GLU A 36 6.84 -8.78 -12.68
N GLY A 37 6.21 -9.95 -12.74
CA GLY A 37 6.59 -11.09 -11.91
C GLY A 37 6.03 -11.07 -10.49
N ILE A 38 5.17 -10.10 -10.17
CA ILE A 38 4.42 -10.01 -8.92
C ILE A 38 2.93 -10.10 -9.24
N GLN A 39 2.19 -10.86 -8.43
CA GLN A 39 0.74 -10.93 -8.47
C GLN A 39 0.19 -10.82 -7.06
N PHE A 40 -1.04 -10.34 -6.90
CA PHE A 40 -1.71 -10.45 -5.61
C PHE A 40 -1.96 -11.91 -5.24
N GLU A 41 -1.91 -12.23 -3.96
CA GLU A 41 -2.35 -13.55 -3.49
C GLU A 41 -3.85 -13.76 -3.81
N GLY A 42 -4.14 -14.90 -4.44
CA GLY A 42 -5.24 -15.09 -5.39
C GLY A 42 -6.66 -14.84 -4.88
N ASN A 43 -7.58 -14.62 -5.83
CA ASN A 43 -9.06 -14.67 -5.74
C ASN A 43 -9.74 -14.12 -4.48
N MET A 44 -9.07 -13.26 -3.71
CA MET A 44 -9.68 -12.55 -2.61
C MET A 44 -10.69 -11.59 -3.21
N ILE A 45 -11.98 -11.94 -3.10
CA ILE A 45 -13.08 -11.00 -3.28
C ILE A 45 -12.66 -9.73 -2.55
N PRO A 46 -12.68 -8.55 -3.19
CA PRO A 46 -12.31 -7.31 -2.54
C PRO A 46 -13.34 -6.99 -1.46
N ILE A 47 -13.16 -7.60 -0.29
CA ILE A 47 -13.90 -7.33 0.91
C ILE A 47 -13.17 -6.16 1.58
N PRO A 48 -13.86 -5.04 1.88
CA PRO A 48 -13.28 -3.95 2.64
C PRO A 48 -12.63 -4.48 3.93
N GLY A 49 -11.30 -4.39 4.01
CA GLY A 49 -10.51 -4.83 5.17
C GLY A 49 -9.97 -6.26 5.13
N ASN A 50 -10.29 -7.08 4.11
CA ASN A 50 -9.80 -8.47 3.99
C ASN A 50 -9.29 -8.82 2.57
N GLY A 51 -8.85 -7.80 1.82
CA GLY A 51 -8.19 -7.97 0.52
C GLY A 51 -6.67 -8.14 0.63
N PRO A 52 -5.98 -8.37 -0.49
CA PRO A 52 -4.53 -8.54 -0.53
C PRO A 52 -3.77 -7.25 -0.20
N VAL A 53 -4.47 -6.11 -0.13
CA VAL A 53 -3.96 -4.83 0.36
C VAL A 53 -4.75 -4.44 1.61
N ASN A 54 -4.05 -4.27 2.73
CA ASN A 54 -4.63 -3.76 3.96
C ASN A 54 -3.97 -2.43 4.33
N VAL A 55 -4.78 -1.37 4.42
CA VAL A 55 -4.33 -0.04 4.84
C VAL A 55 -4.95 0.27 6.20
N THR A 56 -4.10 0.63 7.16
CA THR A 56 -4.52 1.09 8.48
C THR A 56 -3.90 2.43 8.81
N ILE A 57 -4.67 3.27 9.50
CA ILE A 57 -4.19 4.52 10.06
C ILE A 57 -4.37 4.46 11.56
N ASN A 58 -3.26 4.58 12.28
CA ASN A 58 -3.26 4.57 13.74
C ASN A 58 -3.69 5.93 14.30
N LYS A 59 -3.94 6.00 15.62
CA LYS A 59 -4.34 7.24 16.30
C LYS A 59 -3.35 8.41 16.18
N ASN A 60 -2.09 8.12 15.82
CA ASN A 60 -1.05 9.12 15.63
C ASN A 60 -0.97 9.59 14.16
N ASN A 61 -1.96 9.23 13.33
CA ASN A 61 -2.02 9.55 11.91
C ASN A 61 -0.81 8.97 11.14
N HIS A 62 -0.31 7.80 11.55
CA HIS A 62 0.69 7.05 10.78
C HIS A 62 -0.01 6.01 9.91
N VAL A 63 0.33 5.99 8.63
CA VAL A 63 -0.20 5.03 7.64
C VAL A 63 0.65 3.77 7.68
N SER A 64 0.01 2.61 7.79
CA SER A 64 0.63 1.29 7.63
C SER A 64 -0.10 0.52 6.55
N ILE A 65 0.66 0.07 5.56
CA ILE A 65 0.20 -0.71 4.40
C ILE A 65 0.81 -2.10 4.51
N THR A 66 -0.02 -3.12 4.39
CA THR A 66 0.42 -4.51 4.24
C THR A 66 -0.09 -5.04 2.92
N VAL A 67 0.80 -5.67 2.13
CA VAL A 67 0.49 -6.19 0.81
C VAL A 67 0.86 -7.66 0.74
N ALA A 68 -0.12 -8.52 0.46
CA ALA A 68 0.06 -9.96 0.26
C ALA A 68 0.25 -10.26 -1.23
N ILE A 69 1.40 -10.86 -1.58
CA ILE A 69 1.79 -11.13 -2.97
C ILE A 69 2.24 -12.56 -3.18
N LEU A 70 2.14 -13.00 -4.44
CA LEU A 70 2.83 -14.14 -5.01
C LEU A 70 3.95 -13.63 -5.93
N VAL A 71 5.08 -14.34 -5.93
CA VAL A 71 6.23 -14.01 -6.77
C VAL A 71 6.45 -15.11 -7.79
N ASN A 72 6.68 -14.76 -9.06
CA ASN A 72 6.94 -15.75 -10.09
C ASN A 72 8.24 -16.53 -9.81
N TYR A 73 8.23 -17.81 -10.18
CA TYR A 73 9.37 -18.71 -10.05
C TYR A 73 10.60 -18.17 -10.80
N GLY A 74 11.79 -18.36 -10.21
CA GLY A 74 13.06 -17.93 -10.78
C GLY A 74 13.43 -16.47 -10.51
N LEU A 75 12.57 -15.67 -9.86
CA LEU A 75 12.87 -14.28 -9.51
C LEU A 75 13.45 -14.13 -8.10
N ASN A 76 14.28 -13.10 -7.91
CA ASN A 76 14.84 -12.78 -6.60
C ASN A 76 13.82 -12.04 -5.72
N VAL A 77 13.29 -12.75 -4.72
CA VAL A 77 12.26 -12.23 -3.80
C VAL A 77 12.71 -10.97 -3.07
N THR A 78 13.96 -10.92 -2.59
CA THR A 78 14.48 -9.77 -1.84
C THR A 78 14.55 -8.52 -2.72
N THR A 79 15.07 -8.66 -3.94
CA THR A 79 15.16 -7.55 -4.89
C THR A 79 13.78 -7.06 -5.30
N LEU A 80 12.85 -7.97 -5.60
CA LEU A 80 11.49 -7.62 -5.98
C LEU A 80 10.72 -6.93 -4.86
N THR A 81 10.74 -7.49 -3.65
CA THR A 81 10.03 -6.88 -2.51
C THR A 81 10.59 -5.51 -2.14
N THR A 82 11.91 -5.33 -2.20
CA THR A 82 12.54 -4.00 -2.01
C THR A 82 12.09 -3.01 -3.08
N THR A 83 12.06 -3.45 -4.34
CA THR A 83 11.60 -2.62 -5.47
C THR A 83 10.14 -2.22 -5.30
N LEU A 84 9.28 -3.17 -4.92
CA LEU A 84 7.87 -2.92 -4.65
C LEU A 84 7.65 -1.97 -3.47
N GLN A 85 8.37 -2.16 -2.35
CA GLN A 85 8.32 -1.25 -1.20
C GLN A 85 8.67 0.18 -1.60
N ASN A 86 9.77 0.36 -2.35
CA ASN A 86 10.20 1.66 -2.82
C ASN A 86 9.18 2.28 -3.78
N LYS A 87 8.61 1.49 -4.69
CA LYS A 87 7.60 1.95 -5.64
C LYS A 87 6.33 2.41 -4.94
N ILE A 88 5.83 1.65 -3.95
CA ILE A 88 4.66 2.02 -3.15
C ILE A 88 4.95 3.31 -2.36
N ALA A 89 6.11 3.40 -1.70
CA ALA A 89 6.50 4.59 -0.94
C ALA A 89 6.54 5.83 -1.83
N GLN A 90 7.20 5.73 -2.99
CA GLN A 90 7.32 6.81 -3.95
C GLN A 90 5.95 7.23 -4.49
N SER A 91 5.11 6.28 -4.90
CA SER A 91 3.78 6.58 -5.44
C SER A 91 2.87 7.21 -4.39
N CYS A 92 2.94 6.75 -3.13
CA CYS A 92 2.22 7.38 -2.03
C CYS A 92 2.68 8.82 -1.82
N PHE A 93 3.99 9.07 -1.80
CA PHE A 93 4.53 10.42 -1.63
C PHE A 93 4.12 11.34 -2.78
N GLU A 94 4.24 10.90 -4.03
CA GLU A 94 3.90 11.69 -5.22
C GLU A 94 2.41 12.07 -5.25
N MET A 95 1.51 11.15 -4.89
CA MET A 95 0.06 11.39 -4.98
C MET A 95 -0.55 12.05 -3.74
N THR A 96 0.06 11.88 -2.57
CA THR A 96 -0.53 12.34 -1.29
C THR A 96 0.34 13.34 -0.53
N GLY A 97 1.61 13.49 -0.91
CA GLY A 97 2.59 14.31 -0.19
C GLY A 97 3.11 13.69 1.13
N ILE A 98 2.69 12.46 1.46
CA ILE A 98 3.01 11.81 2.74
C ILE A 98 4.35 11.07 2.64
N LYS A 99 5.31 11.43 3.50
CA LYS A 99 6.66 10.86 3.50
C LYS A 99 6.80 9.59 4.34
N ASN A 100 6.01 9.45 5.40
CA ASN A 100 6.21 8.41 6.41
C ASN A 100 5.08 7.37 6.35
N VAL A 101 5.15 6.50 5.34
CA VAL A 101 4.25 5.35 5.19
C VAL A 101 5.03 4.08 5.53
N LYS A 102 4.54 3.29 6.49
CA LYS A 102 5.10 1.97 6.78
C LYS A 102 4.56 0.97 5.77
N ILE A 103 5.43 0.22 5.09
CA ILE A 103 5.03 -0.73 4.04
C ILE A 103 5.59 -2.11 4.38
N ASN A 104 4.70 -3.08 4.57
CA ASN A 104 5.05 -4.48 4.79
C ASN A 104 4.63 -5.30 3.56
N ILE A 105 5.55 -6.08 3.01
CA ILE A 105 5.25 -7.01 1.92
C ILE A 105 5.26 -8.43 2.51
N ASP A 106 4.15 -9.12 2.35
CA ASP A 106 3.95 -10.50 2.79
C ASP A 106 3.96 -11.41 1.57
N VAL A 107 5.05 -12.14 1.40
CA VAL A 107 5.21 -13.08 0.28
C VAL A 107 4.56 -14.38 0.67
N LYS A 108 3.38 -14.64 0.11
CA LYS A 108 2.53 -15.79 0.44
C LYS A 108 2.95 -17.08 -0.27
N GLY A 109 3.68 -16.97 -1.37
CA GLY A 109 4.10 -18.13 -2.14
C GLY A 109 4.79 -17.77 -3.45
N ILE A 110 5.12 -18.83 -4.19
CA ILE A 110 5.73 -18.76 -5.52
C ILE A 110 4.72 -19.22 -6.56
N ASN A 111 4.60 -18.44 -7.64
CA ASN A 111 3.78 -18.77 -8.80
C ASN A 111 4.65 -19.47 -9.87
N PHE A 112 4.25 -20.65 -10.32
CA PHE A 112 5.02 -21.51 -11.23
C PHE A 112 4.57 -21.39 -12.68
#